data_AF-A0AA41TZX8-F1
#
_entry.id   AF-A0AA41TZX8-F1
#
_cell.length_a   1.000
_cell.length_b   1.000
_cell.length_c   1.000
_cell.angle_alpha   90.00
_cell.angle_beta   90.00
_cell.angle_gamma   90.00
#
_symmetry.space_group_name_H-M   'P 1'
#
loop_
_entity.id
_entity.type
_entity.pdbx_description
1 polymer ?
#
loop_
_entity_poly.entity_id
_entity_poly.type
_entity_poly.pdbx_seq_one_letter_code
_entity_poly.pdbx_strand_id
1 'polypeptide(L)'
;MKSTTIRRSTTSVLSAAAIVVGVLAGTAQANNVGNIGVGSGNTAGVKCIQKSYNYIANRGLAVDGIYGNATKQATIDFQRLFKLGVDGIVGKQTGDTLWWAVNYKAGWGLYENWGCQSKVPNSR
;
A
#
# COMPACT_ATOMS: atom_id res chain seq x y z
N MET A 1 -34.94 5.67 -42.34
CA MET A 1 -34.92 4.84 -41.10
C MET A 1 -33.47 4.63 -40.70
N LYS A 2 -33.07 5.08 -39.50
CA LYS A 2 -31.69 5.02 -38.99
C LYS A 2 -31.40 3.62 -38.43
N SER A 3 -30.35 2.95 -38.89
CA SER A 3 -29.75 1.82 -38.19
C SER A 3 -28.23 1.76 -38.45
N THR A 4 -27.49 2.02 -37.36
CA THR A 4 -26.27 1.37 -36.85
C THR A 4 -25.21 0.85 -37.84
N THR A 5 -23.94 1.23 -37.65
CA THR A 5 -22.81 0.28 -37.46
C THR A 5 -21.45 1.00 -37.26
N ILE A 6 -20.71 0.40 -36.34
CA ILE A 6 -19.41 0.69 -35.71
C ILE A 6 -18.24 0.74 -36.72
N ARG A 7 -17.21 1.56 -36.40
CA ARG A 7 -15.90 1.68 -37.08
C ARG A 7 -14.86 1.77 -35.94
N ARG A 8 -13.72 1.06 -35.86
CA ARG A 8 -12.80 0.48 -36.86
C ARG A 8 -11.96 -0.64 -36.22
N SER A 9 -11.77 -1.71 -37.00
CA SER A 9 -10.66 -2.68 -36.99
C SER A 9 -9.29 -1.96 -37.08
N THR A 10 -8.12 -2.43 -36.65
CA THR A 10 -7.46 -3.75 -36.72
C THR A 10 -6.14 -3.65 -35.94
N THR A 11 -5.75 -4.69 -35.20
CA THR A 11 -4.44 -5.36 -35.39
C THR A 11 -4.48 -6.70 -34.69
N SER A 12 -4.37 -7.75 -35.49
CA SER A 12 -4.27 -9.15 -35.09
C SER A 12 -2.82 -9.48 -34.74
N VAL A 13 -2.59 -10.30 -33.73
CA VAL A 13 -1.42 -11.19 -33.67
C VAL A 13 -1.91 -12.60 -33.34
N LEU A 14 -1.76 -13.48 -34.32
CA LEU A 14 -1.91 -14.93 -34.20
C LEU A 14 -0.58 -15.55 -33.77
N SER A 15 -0.70 -16.70 -33.09
CA SER A 15 0.30 -17.78 -32.93
C SER A 15 1.23 -17.71 -31.72
N ALA A 16 0.90 -18.47 -30.67
CA ALA A 16 1.57 -19.74 -30.31
C ALA A 16 1.09 -20.16 -28.92
N ALA A 17 0.64 -21.42 -28.76
CA ALA A 17 0.51 -22.03 -27.45
C ALA A 17 1.92 -22.16 -26.84
N ALA A 18 2.31 -21.19 -26.03
CA ALA A 18 3.46 -21.33 -25.15
C ALA A 18 3.01 -22.19 -23.96
N ILE A 19 3.64 -23.35 -23.79
CA ILE A 19 3.71 -24.02 -22.49
C ILE A 19 4.42 -23.03 -21.57
N VAL A 20 3.65 -22.23 -20.82
CA VAL A 20 4.22 -21.34 -19.82
C VAL A 20 4.39 -22.16 -18.55
N VAL A 21 5.63 -22.60 -18.33
CA VAL A 21 6.19 -22.98 -17.03
C VAL A 21 5.57 -22.11 -15.95
N GLY A 22 4.97 -22.72 -14.93
CA GLY A 22 4.14 -22.08 -13.92
C GLY A 22 4.61 -20.71 -13.49
N VAL A 23 4.01 -19.67 -14.06
CA VAL A 23 4.11 -18.31 -13.54
C VAL A 23 2.94 -18.16 -12.58
N LEU A 24 3.15 -18.52 -11.31
CA LEU A 24 2.46 -17.82 -10.24
C LEU A 24 3.05 -16.40 -10.19
N ALA A 25 2.84 -15.61 -11.24
CA ALA A 25 2.81 -14.17 -11.07
C ALA A 25 1.55 -13.94 -10.25
N GLY A 26 1.71 -13.95 -8.93
CA GLY A 26 0.72 -13.34 -8.06
C GLY A 26 0.40 -11.99 -8.69
N THR A 27 -0.86 -11.77 -9.06
CA THR A 27 -1.27 -10.45 -9.51
C THR A 27 -0.88 -9.51 -8.40
N ALA A 28 0.11 -8.63 -8.63
CA ALA A 28 0.41 -7.57 -7.70
C ALA A 28 -0.83 -6.67 -7.74
N GLN A 29 -1.74 -6.84 -6.78
CA GLN A 29 -2.90 -5.99 -6.63
C GLN A 29 -2.37 -4.62 -6.19
N ALA A 30 -2.10 -3.74 -7.15
CA ALA A 30 -1.80 -2.36 -6.81
C ALA A 30 -3.03 -1.78 -6.11
N ASN A 31 -2.94 -1.58 -4.80
CA ASN A 31 -4.01 -0.96 -4.07
C ASN A 31 -4.05 0.54 -4.44
N ASN A 32 -5.16 1.00 -5.01
CA ASN A 32 -5.30 2.41 -5.37
C ASN A 32 -5.65 3.24 -4.13
N VAL A 33 -4.72 3.27 -3.17
CA VAL A 33 -4.81 4.06 -1.94
C VAL A 33 -3.93 5.29 -2.12
N GLY A 34 -4.52 6.48 -2.01
CA GLY A 34 -3.78 7.74 -2.05
C GLY A 34 -2.85 7.91 -0.86
N ASN A 35 -1.81 8.74 -1.04
CA ASN A 35 -0.84 9.06 0.01
C ASN A 35 -1.53 9.53 1.31
N ILE A 36 -1.03 9.06 2.46
CA ILE A 36 -1.59 9.37 3.76
C ILE A 36 -0.64 10.32 4.50
N GLY A 37 -1.13 11.51 4.83
CA GLY A 37 -0.42 12.51 5.62
C GLY A 37 -1.39 13.35 6.43
N VAL A 38 -0.93 14.49 6.96
CA VAL A 38 -1.76 15.44 7.71
C VAL A 38 -2.96 15.88 6.86
N GLY A 39 -4.15 15.83 7.45
CA GLY A 39 -5.41 16.15 6.76
C GLY A 39 -6.00 15.01 5.92
N SER A 40 -5.38 13.82 5.91
CA SER A 40 -5.95 12.66 5.23
C SER A 40 -7.28 12.24 5.84
N GLY A 41 -8.31 12.06 4.99
CA GLY A 41 -9.59 11.47 5.38
C GLY A 41 -9.56 9.94 5.50
N ASN A 42 -8.42 9.28 5.23
CA ASN A 42 -8.29 7.82 5.31
C ASN A 42 -8.07 7.36 6.75
N THR A 43 -9.08 7.50 7.60
CA THR A 43 -9.01 7.15 9.04
C THR A 43 -8.58 5.69 9.28
N ALA A 44 -9.01 4.76 8.43
CA ALA A 44 -8.63 3.35 8.53
C ALA A 44 -7.13 3.13 8.25
N GLY A 45 -6.61 3.76 7.20
CA GLY A 45 -5.18 3.71 6.87
C GLY A 45 -4.32 4.35 7.94
N VAL A 46 -4.77 5.46 8.53
CA VAL A 46 -4.06 6.10 9.66
C VAL A 46 -4.00 5.18 10.87
N LYS A 47 -5.10 4.50 11.23
CA LYS A 47 -5.09 3.51 12.32
C LYS A 47 -4.11 2.37 12.06
N CYS A 48 -4.01 1.91 10.82
CA CYS A 48 -3.02 0.92 10.42
C CYS A 48 -1.59 1.43 10.63
N ILE A 49 -1.28 2.64 10.18
CA ILE A 49 0.03 3.28 10.38
C ILE A 49 0.37 3.41 11.87
N GLN A 50 -0.57 3.89 12.68
CA GLN A 50 -0.40 4.04 14.13
C GLN A 50 -0.14 2.69 14.81
N LYS A 51 -0.94 1.67 14.49
CA LYS A 51 -0.73 0.29 14.99
C LYS A 51 0.64 -0.24 14.59
N SER A 52 1.03 -0.09 13.33
CA SER A 52 2.32 -0.54 12.84
C SER A 52 3.48 0.12 13.58
N TYR A 53 3.46 1.43 13.76
CA TYR A 53 4.51 2.14 14.51
C TYR A 53 4.57 1.76 15.99
N ASN A 54 3.42 1.59 16.64
CA ASN A 54 3.38 1.07 18.01
C ASN A 54 3.96 -0.33 18.09
N TYR A 55 3.65 -1.19 17.12
CA TYR A 55 4.11 -2.56 17.11
C TYR A 55 5.61 -2.71 16.82
N ILE A 56 6.14 -1.98 15.83
CA ILE A 56 7.54 -2.13 15.39
C ILE A 56 8.52 -1.31 16.23
N ALA A 57 8.09 -0.18 16.80
CA ALA A 57 8.98 0.78 17.46
C ALA A 57 8.45 1.31 18.81
N ASN A 58 7.39 0.71 19.37
CA ASN A 58 6.81 1.08 20.68
C ASN A 58 6.55 2.59 20.85
N ARG A 59 6.03 3.25 19.80
CA ARG A 59 5.87 4.72 19.75
C ARG A 59 4.85 5.29 20.74
N GLY A 60 3.95 4.49 21.30
CA GLY A 60 2.91 4.95 22.23
C GLY A 60 1.88 5.90 21.59
N LEU A 61 1.66 5.81 20.28
CA LEU A 61 0.66 6.62 19.57
C LEU A 61 -0.75 6.20 19.96
N ALA A 62 -1.66 7.16 20.07
CA ALA A 62 -3.09 6.87 20.04
C ALA A 62 -3.47 6.25 18.68
N VAL A 63 -4.29 5.20 18.69
CA VAL A 63 -4.81 4.56 17.46
C VAL A 63 -6.19 5.13 17.15
N ASP A 64 -6.25 6.44 17.00
CA ASP A 64 -7.48 7.23 16.79
C ASP A 64 -7.85 7.38 15.31
N GLY A 65 -6.91 7.15 14.39
CA GLY A 65 -7.09 7.37 12.97
C GLY A 65 -6.93 8.82 12.53
N ILE A 66 -6.33 9.67 13.37
CA ILE A 66 -6.02 11.06 13.07
C ILE A 66 -4.53 11.18 12.77
N TYR A 67 -4.19 11.64 11.56
CA TYR A 67 -2.80 11.87 11.17
C TYR A 67 -2.32 13.22 11.72
N GLY A 68 -2.17 13.28 13.05
CA GLY A 68 -1.69 14.47 13.76
C GLY A 68 -0.16 14.57 13.80
N ASN A 69 0.35 15.53 14.55
CA ASN A 69 1.79 15.79 14.65
C ASN A 69 2.59 14.57 15.15
N ALA A 70 2.07 13.83 16.13
CA ALA A 70 2.73 12.64 16.66
C ALA A 70 2.90 11.54 15.58
N THR A 71 1.85 11.27 14.80
CA THR A 71 1.91 10.31 13.69
C THR A 71 2.87 10.78 12.60
N LYS A 72 2.86 12.08 12.26
CA LYS A 72 3.80 12.67 11.29
C LYS A 72 5.25 12.51 11.73
N GLN A 73 5.58 12.84 12.97
CA GLN A 73 6.94 12.66 13.50
C GLN A 73 7.34 11.18 13.48
N ALA A 74 6.42 10.28 13.84
CA ALA A 74 6.67 8.85 13.76
C ALA A 74 7.01 8.38 12.34
N THR A 75 6.30 8.90 11.33
CA THR A 75 6.60 8.65 9.92
C THR A 75 7.96 9.22 9.51
N ILE A 76 8.29 10.44 9.94
CA ILE A 76 9.59 11.06 9.63
C ILE A 76 10.74 10.21 10.17
N ASP A 77 10.72 9.76 11.43
CA ASP A 77 11.85 8.96 11.91
C ASP A 77 11.85 7.56 11.31
N PHE A 78 10.68 7.00 10.97
CA PHE A 78 10.61 5.75 10.22
C PHE A 78 11.29 5.90 8.85
N GLN A 79 10.97 6.96 8.11
CA GLN A 79 11.60 7.26 6.82
C GLN A 79 13.12 7.44 6.96
N ARG A 80 13.58 8.14 8.00
CA ARG A 80 15.02 8.29 8.29
C ARG A 80 15.67 6.94 8.58
N LEU A 81 15.06 6.11 9.43
CA LEU A 81 15.57 4.79 9.80
C LEU A 81 15.76 3.88 8.58
N PHE A 82 14.81 3.93 7.65
CA PHE A 82 14.81 3.12 6.44
C PHE A 82 15.42 3.81 5.21
N LYS A 83 16.02 4.99 5.38
CA LYS A 83 16.66 5.77 4.30
C LYS A 83 15.72 6.05 3.11
N LEU A 84 14.47 6.37 3.40
CA LEU A 84 13.45 6.77 2.42
C LEU A 84 13.46 8.29 2.22
N GLY A 85 12.68 8.78 1.24
CA GLY A 85 12.36 10.21 1.17
C GLY A 85 11.67 10.67 2.44
N VAL A 86 12.23 11.68 3.12
CA VAL A 86 11.77 12.16 4.43
C VAL A 86 10.82 13.34 4.26
N ASP A 87 9.55 13.06 3.97
CA ASP A 87 8.50 14.05 3.76
C ASP A 87 7.39 14.01 4.83
N GLY A 88 7.40 12.99 5.71
CA GLY A 88 6.36 12.77 6.70
C GLY A 88 5.01 12.36 6.09
N ILE A 89 5.04 11.77 4.89
CA ILE A 89 3.87 11.27 4.16
C ILE A 89 4.05 9.78 3.89
N VAL A 90 3.04 8.98 4.22
CA VAL A 90 3.02 7.56 3.88
C VAL A 90 2.53 7.40 2.44
N GLY A 91 3.47 7.46 1.51
CA GLY A 91 3.30 7.01 0.12
C GLY A 91 3.66 5.55 -0.07
N LYS A 92 3.56 5.07 -1.32
CA LYS A 92 3.71 3.65 -1.69
C LYS A 92 5.01 2.99 -1.18
N GLN A 93 6.16 3.66 -1.36
CA GLN A 93 7.44 3.17 -0.83
C GLN A 93 7.44 3.05 0.70
N THR A 94 6.92 4.07 1.40
CA THR A 94 6.84 4.06 2.87
C THR A 94 5.93 2.95 3.36
N GLY A 95 4.77 2.73 2.72
CA GLY A 95 3.86 1.67 3.10
C GLY A 95 4.35 0.26 2.75
N ASP A 96 5.12 0.09 1.67
CA ASP A 96 5.83 -1.18 1.39
C ASP A 96 6.83 -1.53 2.48
N THR A 97 7.64 -0.55 2.88
CA THR A 97 8.59 -0.73 3.97
C THR A 97 7.87 -0.98 5.29
N LEU A 98 6.72 -0.35 5.52
CA LEU A 98 5.89 -0.59 6.71
C LEU A 98 5.33 -2.02 6.75
N TRP A 99 4.78 -2.50 5.62
CA TRP A 99 4.31 -3.87 5.46
C TRP A 99 5.45 -4.86 5.74
N TRP A 100 6.63 -4.62 5.17
CA TRP A 100 7.81 -5.46 5.38
C TRP A 100 8.24 -5.46 6.85
N ALA A 101 8.33 -4.29 7.49
CA ALA A 101 8.81 -4.17 8.87
C ALA A 101 7.87 -4.87 9.87
N VAL A 102 6.56 -4.80 9.65
CA VAL A 102 5.57 -5.50 10.49
C VAL A 102 5.71 -7.01 10.32
N ASN A 103 5.71 -7.51 9.08
CA ASN A 103 5.81 -8.95 8.81
C ASN A 103 7.16 -9.54 9.24
N TYR A 104 8.25 -8.75 9.11
CA TYR A 104 9.57 -9.15 9.60
C TYR A 104 9.59 -9.37 11.12
N LYS A 105 8.89 -8.53 11.89
CA LYS A 105 8.83 -8.64 13.36
C LYS A 105 7.77 -9.65 13.86
N ALA A 106 6.62 -9.72 13.20
CA ALA A 106 5.48 -10.53 13.65
C ALA A 106 5.44 -11.96 13.09
N GLY A 107 6.20 -12.23 12.03
CA GLY A 107 5.88 -13.33 11.12
C GLY A 107 4.77 -12.94 10.15
N TRP A 108 4.50 -13.84 9.21
CA TRP A 108 3.55 -13.62 8.11
C TRP A 108 2.11 -13.55 8.62
N GLY A 109 1.35 -12.52 8.21
CA GLY A 109 -0.12 -12.48 8.36
C GLY A 109 -0.68 -11.49 9.36
N LEU A 110 0.14 -10.85 10.22
CA LEU A 110 -0.39 -9.88 11.21
C LEU A 110 -0.95 -8.62 10.53
N TYR A 111 -0.25 -8.14 9.50
CA TYR A 111 -0.62 -6.94 8.78
C TYR A 111 -1.94 -7.14 8.00
N GLU A 112 -2.13 -8.34 7.48
CA GLU A 112 -3.32 -8.83 6.78
C GLU A 112 -4.47 -9.05 7.76
N ASN A 113 -4.21 -9.63 8.93
CA ASN A 113 -5.20 -9.83 9.99
C ASN A 113 -5.76 -8.49 10.53
N TRP A 114 -4.94 -7.43 10.54
CA TRP A 114 -5.43 -6.08 10.82
C TRP A 114 -6.19 -5.43 9.66
N GLY A 115 -6.22 -6.07 8.49
CA GLY A 115 -6.89 -5.57 7.28
C GLY A 115 -6.15 -4.39 6.63
N CYS A 116 -4.85 -4.22 6.89
CA CYS A 116 -4.12 -3.00 6.52
C CYS A 116 -3.68 -2.94 5.06
N GLN A 117 -3.59 -4.08 4.37
CA GLN A 117 -3.12 -4.17 2.99
C GLN A 117 -3.95 -3.33 2.02
N SER A 118 -5.26 -3.21 2.21
CA SER A 118 -6.12 -2.37 1.35
C SER A 118 -6.28 -0.93 1.84
N LYS A 119 -5.65 -0.55 2.96
CA LYS A 119 -5.88 0.74 3.64
C LYS A 119 -4.67 1.65 3.64
N VAL A 120 -3.47 1.12 3.41
CA VAL A 120 -2.20 1.87 3.37
C VAL A 120 -1.56 1.70 1.99
N PRO A 121 -1.09 2.77 1.32
CA PRO A 121 -0.48 2.68 0.00
C PRO A 121 0.68 1.69 -0.03
N ASN A 122 0.63 0.67 -0.89
CA ASN A 122 1.70 -0.31 -1.03
C ASN A 122 1.70 -0.94 -2.45
N SER A 123 2.61 -1.86 -2.70
CA SER A 123 2.81 -2.57 -3.96
C SER A 123 2.34 -4.02 -3.93
N ARG A 124 1.78 -4.48 -2.81
CA ARG A 124 1.64 -5.90 -2.46
C ARG A 124 0.23 -6.43 -2.72
#